data_AF-A0A3D3LF35-F1
#
_entry.id   AF-A0A3D3LF35-F1
#
_cell.length_a   1.000
_cell.length_b   1.000
_cell.length_c   1.000
_cell.angle_alpha   90.00
_cell.angle_beta   90.00
_cell.angle_gamma   90.00
#
_symmetry.space_group_name_H-M   'P 1'
#
loop_
_entity.id
_entity.type
_entity.pdbx_description
1 polymer ?
#
loop_
_entity_poly.entity_id
_entity_poly.type
_entity_poly.pdbx_seq_one_letter_code
_entity_poly.pdbx_strand_id
1 'polypeptide(L)'
;MIFRRLRLRVLLLLALFGAVSAGVGFFLGIAAAKGAQKKKDDPAVWRQAALRRLEGLRPDEAQKPRLEARVDQAVKDLADLRVEGIRRVWEVVDGAVHDIEAELTPEQREAFEKMKPRPPKEAR
;
A
#
# COMPACT_ATOMS: atom_id res chain seq x y z
N MET A 1 43.39 -11.53 28.71
CA MET A 1 41.90 -11.54 28.64
C MET A 1 41.27 -10.22 28.16
N ILE A 2 41.93 -9.06 28.30
CA ILE A 2 41.39 -7.72 27.95
C ILE A 2 41.11 -7.56 26.43
N PHE A 3 42.03 -8.02 25.57
CA PHE A 3 41.87 -7.95 24.10
C PHE A 3 40.66 -8.73 23.56
N ARG A 4 40.26 -9.82 24.23
CA ARG A 4 39.11 -10.65 23.83
C ARG A 4 37.79 -9.96 24.16
N ARG A 5 37.73 -9.22 25.28
CA ARG A 5 36.58 -8.36 25.64
C ARG A 5 36.49 -7.12 24.75
N LEU A 6 37.62 -6.57 24.33
CA LEU A 6 37.66 -5.42 23.41
C LEU A 6 37.19 -5.79 22.00
N ARG A 7 37.68 -6.92 21.44
CA ARG A 7 37.21 -7.45 20.15
C ARG A 7 35.70 -7.75 20.14
N LEU A 8 35.18 -8.32 21.24
CA LEU A 8 33.76 -8.62 21.36
C LEU A 8 32.91 -7.34 21.37
N ARG A 9 33.36 -6.29 22.07
CA ARG A 9 32.67 -4.98 22.09
C ARG A 9 32.69 -4.31 20.71
N VAL A 10 33.80 -4.37 19.99
CA VAL A 10 33.92 -3.81 18.63
C VAL A 10 33.02 -4.57 17.65
N LEU A 11 32.95 -5.90 17.74
CA LEU A 11 32.05 -6.70 16.91
C LEU A 11 30.57 -6.43 17.22
N LEU A 12 30.21 -6.26 18.49
CA LEU A 12 28.85 -5.88 18.89
C LEU A 12 28.46 -4.49 18.39
N LEU A 13 29.38 -3.52 18.43
CA LEU A 13 29.14 -2.18 17.91
C LEU A 13 28.99 -2.18 16.38
N LEU A 14 29.79 -2.96 15.66
CA LEU A 14 29.66 -3.13 14.21
C LEU A 14 28.35 -3.84 13.82
N ALA A 15 27.97 -4.87 14.57
CA ALA A 15 26.69 -5.57 14.36
C ALA A 15 25.49 -4.63 14.63
N LEU A 16 25.56 -3.84 15.69
CA LEU A 16 24.54 -2.83 16.00
C LEU A 16 24.47 -1.76 14.91
N PHE A 17 25.60 -1.26 14.43
CA PHE A 17 25.66 -0.28 13.35
C PHE A 17 25.10 -0.83 12.03
N GLY A 18 25.41 -2.09 11.71
CA GLY A 18 24.85 -2.79 10.56
C GLY A 18 23.34 -2.98 10.68
N ALA A 19 22.85 -3.39 11.86
CA ALA A 19 21.42 -3.54 12.12
C ALA A 19 20.64 -2.22 12.03
N VAL A 20 21.20 -1.13 12.55
CA VAL A 20 20.61 0.22 12.45
C VAL A 20 20.57 0.69 11.00
N SER A 21 21.66 0.50 10.25
CA SER A 21 21.73 0.90 8.84
C SER A 21 20.75 0.10 7.97
N ALA A 22 20.66 -1.22 8.20
CA ALA A 22 19.68 -2.08 7.53
C ALA A 22 18.24 -1.69 7.89
N GLY A 23 17.97 -1.36 9.16
CA GLY A 23 16.66 -0.90 9.61
C GLY A 23 16.24 0.41 8.94
N VAL A 24 17.12 1.41 8.89
CA VAL A 24 16.84 2.69 8.23
C VAL A 24 16.63 2.51 6.72
N GLY A 25 17.46 1.70 6.06
CA GLY A 25 17.30 1.38 4.63
C GLY A 25 15.99 0.65 4.33
N PHE A 26 15.58 -0.28 5.20
CA PHE A 26 14.32 -1.01 5.08
C PHE A 26 13.10 -0.10 5.27
N PHE A 27 13.12 0.78 6.28
CA PHE A 27 12.05 1.76 6.51
C PHE A 27 11.92 2.77 5.36
N LEU A 28 13.03 3.29 4.86
CA LEU A 28 13.05 4.18 3.69
C LEU A 28 12.58 3.46 2.42
N GLY A 29 12.96 2.18 2.25
CA GLY A 29 12.49 1.34 1.15
C GLY A 29 10.96 1.12 1.19
N ILE A 30 10.41 0.81 2.36
CA ILE A 30 8.95 0.68 2.54
C ILE A 30 8.24 2.02 2.30
N ALA A 31 8.78 3.13 2.81
CA ALA A 31 8.20 4.45 2.60
C ALA A 31 8.21 4.86 1.12
N ALA A 32 9.32 4.60 0.42
CA ALA A 32 9.45 4.83 -1.02
C ALA A 32 8.51 3.92 -1.83
N ALA A 33 8.39 2.64 -1.46
CA ALA A 33 7.45 1.70 -2.09
C ALA A 33 6.00 2.17 -1.89
N LYS A 34 5.61 2.56 -0.68
CA LYS A 34 4.29 3.14 -0.39
C LYS A 34 4.04 4.44 -1.16
N GLY A 35 5.05 5.30 -1.30
CA GLY A 35 4.97 6.53 -2.09
C GLY A 35 4.82 6.28 -3.58
N ALA A 36 5.55 5.30 -4.12
CA ALA A 36 5.44 4.89 -5.52
C ALA A 36 4.08 4.23 -5.80
N GLN A 37 3.55 3.46 -4.85
CA GLN A 37 2.24 2.82 -4.95
C GLN A 37 1.11 3.85 -4.91
N LYS A 38 1.18 4.83 -3.99
CA LYS A 38 0.25 5.97 -3.98
C LYS A 38 0.22 6.75 -5.31
N LYS A 39 1.38 6.96 -5.94
CA LYS A 39 1.44 7.63 -7.26
C LYS A 39 0.86 6.76 -8.38
N LYS A 40 0.92 5.43 -8.26
CA LYS A 40 0.30 4.50 -9.21
C LYS A 40 -1.19 4.33 -8.98
N ASP A 41 -1.72 4.72 -7.83
CA ASP A 41 -3.14 4.58 -7.47
C ASP A 41 -3.95 5.87 -7.70
N ASP A 42 -3.33 6.93 -8.25
CA ASP A 42 -3.98 8.21 -8.48
C ASP A 42 -4.71 8.24 -9.84
N PRO A 43 -6.04 8.47 -9.87
CA PRO A 43 -6.81 8.61 -11.11
C PRO A 43 -6.23 9.63 -12.10
N ALA A 44 -5.62 10.71 -11.60
CA ALA A 44 -4.99 11.72 -12.44
C ALA A 44 -3.77 11.17 -13.20
N VAL A 45 -3.01 10.26 -12.58
CA VAL A 45 -1.86 9.60 -13.20
C VAL A 45 -2.32 8.62 -14.27
N TRP A 46 -3.40 7.88 -14.04
CA TRP A 46 -4.01 7.00 -15.06
C TRP A 46 -4.48 7.78 -16.28
N ARG A 47 -5.21 8.89 -16.04
CA ARG A 47 -5.67 9.79 -17.10
C ARG A 47 -4.50 10.31 -17.92
N GLN A 48 -3.49 10.87 -17.26
CA GLN A 48 -2.33 11.43 -17.94
C GLN A 48 -1.57 10.37 -18.75
N ALA A 49 -1.38 9.18 -18.19
CA ALA A 49 -0.73 8.08 -18.89
C ALA A 49 -1.51 7.62 -20.13
N ALA A 50 -2.84 7.52 -20.02
CA ALA A 50 -3.72 7.15 -21.12
C ALA A 50 -3.70 8.21 -22.24
N LEU A 51 -3.86 9.49 -21.90
CA LEU A 51 -3.80 10.57 -22.89
C LEU A 51 -2.44 10.65 -23.59
N ARG A 52 -1.34 10.55 -22.84
CA ARG A 52 0.01 10.53 -23.42
C ARG A 52 0.21 9.35 -24.38
N ARG A 53 -0.44 8.21 -24.13
CA ARG A 53 -0.43 7.07 -25.05
C ARG A 53 -1.20 7.40 -26.34
N LEU A 54 -2.33 8.09 -26.23
CA LEU A 54 -3.17 8.50 -27.36
C LEU A 54 -2.55 9.62 -28.20
N GLU A 55 -1.72 10.49 -27.61
CA GLU A 55 -0.97 11.52 -28.36
C GLU A 55 -0.11 10.91 -29.48
N GLY A 56 0.38 9.68 -29.31
CA GLY A 56 1.12 8.95 -30.34
C GLY A 56 0.31 8.68 -31.62
N LEU A 57 -1.02 8.70 -31.52
CA LEU A 57 -1.93 8.53 -32.65
C LEU A 57 -2.18 9.84 -33.43
N ARG A 58 -1.69 10.99 -32.92
CA ARG A 58 -1.90 12.33 -33.51
C ARG A 58 -3.37 12.62 -33.83
N PRO A 59 -4.29 12.54 -32.84
CA PRO A 59 -5.70 12.82 -33.07
C PRO A 59 -5.93 14.26 -33.52
N ASP A 60 -6.89 14.45 -34.43
CA ASP A 60 -7.31 15.77 -34.88
C ASP A 60 -8.11 16.55 -33.81
N GLU A 61 -8.37 17.83 -34.06
CA GLU A 61 -9.07 18.72 -33.11
C GLU A 61 -10.50 18.29 -32.79
N ALA A 62 -11.16 17.53 -33.67
CA ALA A 62 -12.50 16.99 -33.42
C ALA A 62 -12.45 15.66 -32.65
N GLN A 63 -11.38 14.89 -32.80
CA GLN A 63 -11.15 13.60 -32.14
C GLN A 63 -10.67 13.76 -30.70
N LYS A 64 -9.78 14.73 -30.44
CA LYS A 64 -9.22 15.01 -29.10
C LYS A 64 -10.28 15.04 -27.98
N PRO A 65 -11.33 15.89 -28.05
CA PRO A 65 -12.32 15.98 -26.96
C PRO A 65 -13.11 14.68 -26.79
N ARG A 66 -13.33 13.91 -27.87
CA ARG A 66 -14.03 12.63 -27.80
C ARG A 66 -13.18 11.56 -27.11
N LEU A 67 -11.89 11.52 -27.43
CA LEU A 67 -10.94 10.59 -26.79
C LEU A 67 -10.75 10.94 -25.32
N GLU A 68 -10.60 12.22 -24.99
CA GLU A 68 -10.53 12.70 -23.61
C GLU A 68 -11.74 12.26 -22.79
N ALA A 69 -12.96 12.47 -23.31
CA ALA A 69 -14.18 12.05 -22.63
C ALA A 69 -14.24 10.53 -22.39
N ARG A 70 -13.74 9.72 -23.34
CA ARG A 70 -13.66 8.26 -23.17
C ARG A 70 -12.65 7.85 -22.12
N VAL A 71 -11.50 8.52 -22.07
CA VAL A 71 -10.47 8.30 -21.04
C VAL A 71 -11.01 8.69 -19.67
N ASP A 72 -11.67 9.84 -19.54
CA ASP A 72 -12.23 10.32 -18.29
C ASP A 72 -13.28 9.34 -17.74
N GLN A 73 -14.16 8.84 -18.61
CA GLN A 73 -15.12 7.81 -18.23
C GLN A 73 -14.42 6.52 -17.76
N ALA A 74 -13.43 6.02 -18.52
CA ALA A 74 -12.70 4.81 -18.14
C ALA A 74 -11.95 4.96 -16.81
N VAL A 75 -11.34 6.12 -16.56
CA VAL A 75 -10.66 6.43 -15.30
C VAL A 75 -11.66 6.46 -14.14
N LYS A 76 -12.85 7.03 -14.35
CA LYS A 76 -13.92 7.00 -13.36
C LYS A 76 -14.37 5.56 -13.06
N ASP A 77 -14.64 4.77 -14.09
CA ASP A 77 -15.06 3.37 -13.93
C ASP A 77 -14.02 2.55 -13.15
N LEU A 78 -12.73 2.76 -13.43
CA LEU A 78 -11.64 2.12 -12.69
C LEU A 78 -11.56 2.59 -11.22
N ALA A 79 -11.80 3.88 -10.96
CA ALA A 79 -11.83 4.41 -9.60
C ALA A 79 -13.01 3.83 -8.81
N ASP A 80 -14.19 3.75 -9.41
CA ASP A 80 -15.39 3.17 -8.80
C ASP A 80 -15.19 1.67 -8.51
N LEU A 81 -14.62 0.91 -9.46
CA LEU A 81 -14.26 -0.50 -9.27
C LEU A 81 -13.25 -0.69 -8.13
N ARG A 82 -12.29 0.22 -7.97
CA ARG A 82 -11.33 0.16 -6.86
C ARG A 82 -12.04 0.33 -5.52
N VAL A 83 -12.91 1.33 -5.39
CA VAL A 83 -13.67 1.57 -4.15
C VAL A 83 -14.53 0.36 -3.81
N GLU A 84 -15.24 -0.18 -4.80
CA GLU A 84 -16.06 -1.36 -4.60
C GLU A 84 -15.22 -2.59 -4.21
N GLY A 85 -14.10 -2.82 -4.89
CA GLY A 85 -13.20 -3.93 -4.60
C GLY A 85 -12.63 -3.85 -3.19
N ILE A 86 -12.23 -2.66 -2.74
CA ILE A 86 -11.78 -2.42 -1.37
C ILE A 86 -12.89 -2.77 -0.37
N ARG A 87 -14.12 -2.29 -0.61
CA ARG A 87 -15.26 -2.60 0.26
C ARG A 87 -15.50 -4.11 0.38
N ARG A 88 -15.57 -4.83 -0.75
CA ARG A 88 -15.79 -6.29 -0.77
C ARG A 88 -14.69 -7.06 -0.03
N VAL A 89 -13.43 -6.63 -0.16
CA VAL A 89 -12.32 -7.24 0.59
C VAL A 89 -12.54 -7.07 2.10
N TRP A 90 -12.98 -5.90 2.54
CA TRP A 90 -13.25 -5.66 3.96
C TRP A 90 -14.47 -6.39 4.49
N GLU A 91 -15.51 -6.57 3.68
CA GLU A 91 -16.65 -7.43 4.05
C GLU A 91 -16.19 -8.88 4.33
N VAL A 92 -15.25 -9.41 3.53
CA VAL A 92 -14.67 -10.75 3.76
C VAL A 92 -13.80 -10.78 5.01
N VAL A 93 -12.97 -9.74 5.23
CA VAL A 93 -12.14 -9.62 6.44
C VAL A 93 -13.01 -9.55 7.69
N ASP A 94 -14.06 -8.74 7.69
CA ASP A 94 -14.97 -8.58 8.83
C ASP A 94 -15.70 -9.90 9.14
N GLY A 95 -16.15 -10.63 8.11
CA GLY A 95 -16.70 -11.97 8.27
C GLY A 95 -15.70 -12.93 8.93
N ALA A 96 -14.47 -12.98 8.44
CA ALA A 96 -13.42 -13.82 9.02
C ALA A 96 -13.07 -13.41 10.46
N VAL A 97 -13.03 -12.11 10.77
CA VAL A 97 -12.84 -11.62 12.14
C VAL A 97 -13.96 -12.11 13.04
N HIS A 98 -15.22 -11.98 12.62
CA HIS A 98 -16.37 -12.43 13.38
C HIS A 98 -16.31 -13.95 13.67
N ASP A 99 -15.98 -14.74 12.66
CA ASP A 99 -15.88 -16.20 12.80
C ASP A 99 -14.76 -16.59 13.77
N ILE A 100 -13.61 -15.93 13.70
CA ILE A 100 -12.50 -16.15 14.65
C ILE A 100 -12.95 -15.78 16.07
N GLU A 101 -13.60 -14.64 16.28
CA GLU A 101 -14.04 -14.20 17.61
C GLU A 101 -15.01 -15.16 18.29
N ALA A 102 -15.84 -15.83 17.51
CA ALA A 102 -16.78 -16.83 18.01
C ALA A 102 -16.06 -18.03 18.65
N GLU A 103 -14.86 -18.37 18.19
CA GLU A 103 -14.06 -19.50 18.66
C GLU A 103 -13.11 -19.16 19.83
N LEU A 104 -12.90 -17.88 20.12
CA LEU A 104 -11.94 -17.44 21.15
C LEU A 104 -12.50 -17.50 22.57
N THR A 105 -11.64 -17.84 23.53
CA THR A 105 -11.92 -17.66 24.97
C THR A 105 -12.01 -16.17 25.34
N PRO A 106 -12.63 -15.80 26.47
CA PRO A 106 -12.73 -14.40 26.89
C PRO A 106 -11.37 -13.69 26.98
N GLU A 107 -10.34 -14.36 27.51
CA GLU A 107 -8.99 -13.81 27.64
C GLU A 107 -8.32 -13.61 26.28
N GLN A 108 -8.57 -14.52 25.34
CA GLN A 108 -8.05 -14.42 23.97
C GLN A 108 -8.74 -13.29 23.18
N ARG A 109 -10.03 -13.04 23.41
CA ARG A 109 -10.76 -11.93 22.77
C ARG A 109 -10.17 -10.58 23.13
N GLU A 110 -9.80 -10.37 24.40
CA GLU A 110 -9.20 -9.10 24.83
C GLU A 110 -7.83 -8.85 24.16
N ALA A 111 -7.05 -9.90 23.94
CA ALA A 111 -5.81 -9.82 23.16
C ALA A 111 -6.10 -9.58 21.68
N PHE A 112 -7.11 -10.26 21.12
CA PHE A 112 -7.47 -10.17 19.71
C PHE A 112 -8.00 -8.79 19.31
N GLU A 113 -8.78 -8.13 20.17
CA GLU A 113 -9.25 -6.74 19.96
C GLU A 113 -8.11 -5.76 19.66
N LYS A 114 -6.94 -5.96 20.29
CA LYS A 114 -5.76 -5.11 20.08
C LYS A 114 -5.07 -5.38 18.74
N MET A 115 -5.35 -6.53 18.12
CA MET A 115 -4.73 -7.00 16.86
C MET A 115 -5.66 -6.87 15.66
N LYS A 116 -6.95 -6.51 15.85
CA LYS A 116 -7.93 -6.43 14.77
C LYS A 116 -7.45 -5.54 13.63
N PRO A 117 -7.54 -6.03 12.37
CA PRO A 117 -7.18 -5.24 11.21
C PRO A 117 -8.13 -4.03 11.11
N ARG A 118 -7.60 -2.87 10.66
CA ARG A 118 -8.39 -1.64 10.54
C ARG A 118 -8.68 -1.29 9.08
N PRO A 119 -9.93 -1.01 8.71
CA PRO A 119 -10.26 -0.62 7.35
C PRO A 119 -9.56 0.69 6.96
N PRO A 120 -9.04 0.78 5.72
CA PRO A 120 -8.58 2.03 5.14
C PRO A 120 -9.76 2.98 4.97
N LYS A 121 -9.49 4.26 4.77
CA LYS A 121 -10.55 5.28 4.67
C LYS A 121 -11.50 5.01 3.50
N GLU A 122 -11.03 4.40 2.41
CA GLU A 122 -11.86 4.09 1.24
C GLU A 122 -12.83 2.92 1.44
N ALA A 123 -12.73 2.18 2.56
CA ALA A 123 -13.60 1.06 2.91
C ALA A 123 -14.73 1.44 3.89
N ARG A 124 -14.78 2.70 4.35
CA ARG A 124 -15.76 3.21 5.32
C ARG A 124 -16.82 4.05 4.63
#